data_AF-A0A8T5L039-F1
#
_entry.id   AF-A0A8T5L039-F1
#
_cell.length_a   1.000
_cell.length_b   1.000
_cell.length_c   1.000
_cell.angle_alpha   90.00
_cell.angle_beta   90.00
_cell.angle_gamma   90.00
#
_symmetry.space_group_name_H-M   'P 1'
#
loop_
_entity.id
_entity.type
_entity.pdbx_description
1 polymer ?
#
loop_
_entity_poly.entity_id
_entity_poly.type
_entity_poly.pdbx_seq_one_letter_code
_entity_poly.pdbx_strand_id
1 'polypeptide(L)'
;MLKKRNLLSIVVLLSINFISAATFSIGSLLDSVDDSTMLLGSLFLIFFALLYFVTCRFFKNSLTGEPNKAIAGTISFLLSLLIIWGINKTGFSIQNMFYDIGISESLLSALAPIILIIGSIIVIWKLSFRWFLIILGLLFILISNLTDLVYEKGLLTTIGIIMLVIGLLFLWRRRRQERGGGIGSPGMFRRFRDSRDPRNRLARLQAKGQLMQGKREMRGMKKQFRKER
;
A
#
# COMPACT_ATOMS: atom_id res chain seq x y z
N MET A 1 0.35 24.01 -12.32
CA MET A 1 -0.27 22.87 -13.05
C MET A 1 0.71 22.36 -14.10
N LEU A 2 1.42 21.25 -13.86
CA LEU A 2 2.25 20.62 -14.89
C LEU A 2 1.31 20.06 -15.99
N LYS A 3 1.41 20.63 -17.20
CA LYS A 3 0.62 20.22 -18.38
C LYS A 3 0.84 18.73 -18.64
N LYS A 4 -0.24 17.96 -18.85
CA LYS A 4 -0.19 16.51 -19.16
C LYS A 4 0.82 16.14 -20.26
N ARG A 5 1.12 17.06 -21.19
CA ARG A 5 2.14 16.91 -22.24
C ARG A 5 3.55 16.70 -21.70
N ASN A 6 3.93 17.37 -20.59
CA ASN A 6 5.29 17.26 -20.03
C ASN A 6 5.50 15.95 -19.26
N LEU A 7 4.43 15.33 -18.78
CA LEU A 7 4.52 14.05 -18.09
C LEU A 7 4.72 12.90 -19.08
N LEU A 8 4.12 13.00 -20.27
CA LEU A 8 4.27 12.00 -21.32
C LEU A 8 5.70 12.01 -21.89
N SER A 9 6.31 13.18 -22.07
CA SER A 9 7.70 13.29 -22.51
C SER A 9 8.71 12.71 -21.52
N ILE A 10 8.49 12.88 -20.21
CA ILE A 10 9.35 12.28 -19.16
C ILE A 10 9.23 10.76 -19.15
N VAL A 11 8.01 10.22 -19.31
CA VAL A 11 7.79 8.77 -19.37
C VAL A 11 8.47 8.18 -20.60
N VAL A 12 8.35 8.82 -21.78
CA VAL A 12 9.00 8.35 -23.02
C VAL A 12 10.53 8.39 -22.90
N LEU A 13 11.11 9.45 -22.30
CA LEU A 13 12.55 9.54 -22.04
C LEU A 13 13.05 8.45 -21.09
N LEU A 14 12.27 8.11 -20.06
CA LEU A 14 12.59 6.98 -19.18
C LEU A 14 12.47 5.64 -19.91
N SER A 15 11.47 5.47 -20.78
CA SER A 15 11.26 4.23 -21.56
C SER A 15 12.37 3.94 -22.56
N ILE A 16 13.05 4.94 -23.11
CA ILE A 16 14.17 4.74 -24.05
C ILE A 16 15.32 3.96 -23.40
N ASN A 17 15.60 4.20 -22.10
CA ASN A 17 16.61 3.43 -21.38
C ASN A 17 16.23 1.95 -21.19
N PHE A 18 14.92 1.62 -21.15
CA PHE A 18 14.46 0.22 -21.08
C PHE A 18 14.58 -0.51 -22.42
N ILE A 19 14.41 0.20 -23.54
CA ILE A 19 14.55 -0.40 -24.88
C ILE A 19 16.02 -0.80 -25.10
N SER A 20 16.98 -0.02 -24.57
CA SER A 20 18.40 -0.38 -24.63
C SER A 20 18.76 -1.57 -23.74
N ALA A 21 17.97 -1.88 -22.71
CA ALA A 21 18.14 -3.04 -21.83
C ALA A 21 17.30 -4.25 -22.27
N ALA A 22 16.64 -4.19 -23.43
CA ALA A 22 15.64 -5.17 -23.87
C ALA A 22 16.20 -6.56 -24.24
N THR A 23 17.51 -6.76 -24.22
CA THR A 23 18.13 -8.10 -24.25
C THR A 23 18.07 -8.84 -22.91
N PHE A 24 17.18 -8.42 -22.00
CA PHE A 24 16.94 -9.08 -20.73
C PHE A 24 15.95 -10.24 -20.90
N SER A 25 16.44 -11.47 -20.81
CA SER A 25 15.57 -12.66 -20.73
C SER A 25 15.23 -12.96 -19.28
N ILE A 26 13.94 -13.08 -18.99
CA ILE A 26 13.44 -13.48 -17.65
C ILE A 26 14.00 -14.86 -17.26
N GLY A 27 14.21 -15.76 -18.22
CA GLY A 27 14.85 -17.05 -17.99
C GLY A 27 16.28 -16.88 -17.47
N SER A 28 17.10 -16.08 -18.16
CA SER A 28 18.48 -15.82 -17.71
C SER A 28 18.57 -15.15 -16.34
N LEU A 29 17.57 -14.35 -15.96
CA LEU A 29 17.53 -13.78 -14.61
C LEU A 29 17.17 -14.85 -13.56
N LEU A 30 16.19 -15.70 -13.82
CA LEU A 30 15.82 -16.79 -12.92
C LEU A 30 16.97 -17.79 -12.77
N ASP A 31 17.66 -18.13 -13.86
CA ASP A 31 18.81 -19.04 -13.86
C ASP A 31 20.03 -18.45 -13.12
N SER A 32 20.11 -17.12 -12.99
CA SER A 32 21.19 -16.45 -12.24
C SER A 32 20.99 -16.44 -10.72
N VAL A 33 19.78 -16.79 -10.25
CA VAL A 33 19.45 -16.80 -8.82
C VAL A 33 19.67 -18.20 -8.27
N ASP A 34 20.59 -18.32 -7.33
CA ASP A 34 20.86 -19.59 -6.63
C ASP A 34 19.62 -20.13 -5.91
N ASP A 35 19.48 -21.46 -5.86
CA ASP A 35 18.33 -22.17 -5.27
C ASP A 35 18.14 -21.78 -3.80
N SER A 36 19.24 -21.61 -3.07
CA SER A 36 19.24 -21.13 -1.69
C SER A 36 18.59 -19.75 -1.56
N THR A 37 18.86 -18.85 -2.51
CA THR A 37 18.29 -17.50 -2.54
C THR A 37 16.80 -17.53 -2.88
N MET A 38 16.37 -18.39 -3.82
CA MET A 38 14.95 -18.58 -4.13
C MET A 38 14.17 -19.13 -2.93
N LEU A 39 14.76 -20.06 -2.18
CA LEU A 39 14.18 -20.59 -0.95
C LEU A 39 14.06 -19.51 0.13
N LEU A 40 15.11 -18.72 0.32
CA LEU A 40 15.09 -17.58 1.23
C LEU A 40 13.97 -16.58 0.88
N GLY A 41 13.82 -16.26 -0.41
CA GLY A 41 12.75 -15.39 -0.91
C GLY A 41 11.36 -15.95 -0.68
N SER A 42 11.18 -17.27 -0.84
CA SER A 42 9.93 -17.96 -0.56
C SER A 42 9.59 -17.91 0.93
N LEU A 43 10.58 -18.19 1.78
CA LEU A 43 10.45 -18.17 3.23
C LEU A 43 10.11 -16.75 3.73
N PHE A 44 10.73 -15.74 3.13
CA PHE A 44 10.42 -14.32 3.38
C PHE A 44 8.94 -14.03 3.15
N LEU A 45 8.39 -14.46 2.01
CA LEU A 45 6.97 -14.24 1.68
C LEU A 45 6.04 -14.98 2.63
N ILE A 46 6.39 -16.21 3.03
CA ILE A 46 5.62 -16.99 4.00
C ILE A 46 5.58 -16.28 5.35
N PHE A 47 6.73 -15.88 5.89
CA PHE A 47 6.80 -15.16 7.16
C PHE A 47 6.10 -13.82 7.08
N PHE A 48 6.29 -13.08 5.99
CA PHE A 48 5.61 -11.82 5.76
C PHE A 48 4.09 -12.00 5.79
N ALA A 49 3.55 -13.00 5.09
CA ALA A 49 2.12 -13.27 5.03
C ALA A 49 1.55 -13.65 6.40
N LEU A 50 2.24 -14.52 7.14
CA LEU A 50 1.87 -14.93 8.50
C LEU A 50 1.90 -13.75 9.46
N LEU A 51 3.00 -13.00 9.50
CA LEU A 51 3.13 -11.82 10.34
C LEU A 51 2.07 -10.79 9.97
N TYR A 52 1.85 -10.51 8.69
CA TYR A 52 0.83 -9.56 8.25
C TYR A 52 -0.56 -9.93 8.74
N PHE A 53 -0.90 -11.22 8.72
CA PHE A 53 -2.18 -11.70 9.25
C PHE A 53 -2.32 -11.47 10.76
N VAL A 54 -1.28 -11.81 11.53
CA VAL A 54 -1.24 -11.61 12.98
C VAL A 54 -1.26 -10.12 13.35
N THR A 55 -0.42 -9.32 12.71
CA THR A 55 -0.29 -7.88 12.94
C THR A 55 -1.58 -7.13 12.57
N CYS A 56 -2.29 -7.53 11.51
CA CYS A 56 -3.61 -6.97 11.20
C CYS A 56 -4.66 -7.24 12.29
N ARG A 57 -4.56 -8.37 13.01
CA ARG A 57 -5.46 -8.69 14.12
C ARG A 57 -5.15 -7.84 15.36
N PHE A 58 -3.89 -7.52 15.58
CA PHE A 58 -3.41 -6.79 16.76
C PHE A 58 -3.57 -5.27 16.62
N PHE A 59 -3.17 -4.69 15.49
CA PHE A 59 -3.20 -3.24 15.26
C PHE A 59 -4.56 -2.77 14.72
N LYS A 60 -5.56 -2.74 15.60
CA LYS A 60 -6.88 -2.15 15.33
C LYS A 60 -6.93 -0.72 15.83
N ASN A 61 -7.51 0.20 15.05
CA ASN A 61 -7.74 1.56 15.51
C ASN A 61 -8.82 1.57 16.60
N SER A 62 -8.50 2.14 17.77
CA SER A 62 -9.42 2.21 18.92
C SER A 62 -10.72 2.96 18.60
N LEU A 63 -10.69 3.92 17.68
CA LEU A 63 -11.85 4.77 17.33
C LEU A 63 -12.79 4.15 16.28
N THR A 64 -12.28 3.32 15.37
CA THR A 64 -13.07 2.78 14.23
C THR A 64 -13.18 1.27 14.21
N GLY A 65 -12.41 0.55 15.03
CA GLY A 65 -12.34 -0.92 15.02
C GLY A 65 -11.70 -1.50 13.76
N GLU A 66 -11.37 -0.68 12.76
CA GLU A 66 -10.74 -1.12 11.52
C GLU A 66 -9.24 -1.36 11.70
N PRO A 67 -8.67 -2.41 11.07
CA PRO A 67 -7.25 -2.69 11.14
C PRO A 67 -6.44 -1.63 10.38
N ASN A 68 -5.37 -1.13 11.01
CA ASN A 68 -4.46 -0.20 10.35
C ASN A 68 -3.50 -0.97 9.43
N LYS A 69 -3.98 -1.26 8.21
CA LYS A 69 -3.30 -2.09 7.20
C LYS A 69 -1.90 -1.58 6.84
N ALA A 70 -1.68 -0.26 6.85
CA ALA A 70 -0.40 0.33 6.48
C ALA A 70 0.67 0.08 7.54
N ILE A 71 0.33 0.33 8.81
CA ILE A 71 1.24 0.06 9.94
C ILE A 71 1.50 -1.45 10.05
N ALA A 72 0.44 -2.26 9.95
CA ALA A 72 0.58 -3.70 10.01
C ALA A 72 1.49 -4.24 8.89
N GLY A 73 1.30 -3.78 7.65
CA GLY A 73 2.17 -4.13 6.52
C GLY A 73 3.63 -3.78 6.76
N THR A 74 3.89 -2.57 7.25
CA THR A 74 5.27 -2.09 7.47
C THR A 74 5.98 -2.90 8.57
N ILE A 75 5.30 -3.15 9.69
CA ILE A 75 5.87 -3.93 10.80
C ILE A 75 6.14 -5.36 10.37
N SER A 76 5.18 -6.02 9.71
CA SER A 76 5.35 -7.40 9.25
C SER A 76 6.46 -7.53 8.22
N PHE A 77 6.64 -6.53 7.35
CA PHE A 77 7.71 -6.47 6.37
C PHE A 77 9.08 -6.37 7.05
N LEU A 78 9.24 -5.46 8.01
CA LEU A 78 10.48 -5.30 8.75
C LEU A 78 10.84 -6.55 9.54
N LEU A 79 9.85 -7.16 10.20
CA LEU A 79 10.06 -8.39 10.96
C LEU A 79 10.42 -9.58 10.06
N SER A 80 9.73 -9.77 8.93
CA SER A 80 10.07 -10.86 8.00
C SER A 80 11.47 -10.68 7.42
N LEU A 81 11.87 -9.43 7.12
CA LEU A 81 13.22 -9.12 6.65
C LEU A 81 14.27 -9.40 7.73
N LEU A 82 14.00 -9.02 8.99
CA LEU A 82 14.88 -9.31 10.12
C LEU A 82 15.06 -10.81 10.36
N ILE A 83 13.98 -11.59 10.28
CA ILE A 83 14.03 -13.06 10.42
C ILE A 83 14.91 -13.67 9.34
N ILE A 84 14.72 -13.24 8.08
CA ILE A 84 15.48 -13.77 6.94
C ILE A 84 16.95 -13.37 7.00
N TRP A 85 17.23 -12.13 7.39
CA TRP A 85 18.60 -11.69 7.64
C TRP A 85 19.27 -12.50 8.77
N GLY A 86 18.53 -12.80 9.84
CA GLY A 86 19.00 -13.64 10.94
C GLY A 86 19.34 -15.06 10.46
N ILE A 87 18.45 -15.70 9.71
CA ILE A 87 18.65 -17.04 9.12
C ILE A 87 19.85 -17.05 8.18
N ASN A 88 19.98 -16.04 7.32
CA ASN A 88 21.10 -15.93 6.40
C ASN A 88 22.43 -15.80 7.15
N LYS A 89 22.46 -15.01 8.23
CA LYS A 89 23.67 -14.74 9.00
C LYS A 89 24.13 -15.94 9.84
N THR A 90 23.22 -16.79 10.30
CA THR A 90 23.58 -18.00 11.06
C THR A 90 24.07 -19.13 10.17
N GLY A 91 23.97 -19.01 8.85
CA GLY A 91 24.29 -20.09 7.92
C GLY A 91 23.35 -21.29 8.06
N PHE A 92 22.13 -21.06 8.56
CA PHE A 92 21.16 -22.13 8.77
C PHE A 92 20.66 -22.65 7.42
N SER A 93 21.01 -23.90 7.08
CA SER A 93 20.57 -24.53 5.83
C SER A 93 19.11 -24.96 5.92
N ILE A 94 18.23 -24.15 5.32
CA ILE A 94 16.79 -24.45 5.20
C ILE A 94 16.58 -25.72 4.36
N GLN A 95 17.43 -25.94 3.35
CA GLN A 95 17.42 -27.17 2.54
C GLN A 95 17.56 -28.41 3.42
N ASN A 96 18.52 -28.41 4.35
CA ASN A 96 18.75 -29.55 5.24
C ASN A 96 17.51 -29.81 6.12
N MET A 97 16.89 -28.74 6.64
CA MET A 97 15.68 -28.88 7.47
C MET A 97 14.51 -29.52 6.71
N PHE A 98 14.31 -29.17 5.43
CA PHE A 98 13.27 -29.80 4.61
C PHE A 98 13.63 -31.22 4.20
N TYR A 99 14.92 -31.49 3.96
CA TYR A 99 15.42 -32.82 3.68
C TYR A 99 15.21 -33.77 4.87
N ASP A 100 15.44 -33.30 6.09
CA ASP A 100 15.20 -34.05 7.33
C ASP A 100 13.71 -34.41 7.51
N ILE A 101 12.79 -33.64 6.90
CA ILE A 101 11.34 -33.90 6.88
C ILE A 101 10.97 -34.87 5.74
N GLY A 102 11.92 -35.27 4.90
CA GLY A 102 11.73 -36.18 3.78
C GLY A 102 11.32 -35.50 2.47
N ILE A 103 11.50 -34.19 2.34
CA ILE A 103 11.23 -33.45 1.10
C ILE A 103 12.49 -33.47 0.24
N SER A 104 12.38 -34.03 -0.98
CA SER A 104 13.51 -34.07 -1.91
C SER A 104 13.84 -32.68 -2.45
N GLU A 105 15.13 -32.45 -2.70
CA GLU A 105 15.65 -31.18 -3.24
C GLU A 105 15.04 -30.82 -4.60
N SER A 106 14.79 -31.82 -5.44
CA SER A 106 14.10 -31.69 -6.73
C SER A 106 12.66 -31.16 -6.61
N LEU A 107 11.95 -31.56 -5.55
CA LEU A 107 10.57 -31.14 -5.31
C LEU A 107 10.56 -29.73 -4.72
N LEU A 108 11.54 -29.43 -3.86
CA LEU A 108 11.71 -28.13 -3.24
C LEU A 108 12.08 -27.03 -4.26
N SER A 109 13.04 -27.30 -5.15
CA SER A 109 13.41 -26.41 -6.26
C SER A 109 12.27 -26.18 -7.24
N ALA A 110 11.43 -27.19 -7.51
CA ALA A 110 10.24 -27.04 -8.35
C ALA A 110 9.13 -26.22 -7.67
N LEU A 111 8.92 -26.39 -6.35
CA LEU A 111 7.88 -25.69 -5.60
C LEU A 111 8.24 -24.25 -5.22
N ALA A 112 9.51 -23.96 -4.94
CA ALA A 112 9.98 -22.64 -4.54
C ALA A 112 9.49 -21.51 -5.48
N PRO A 113 9.70 -21.56 -6.81
CA PRO A 113 9.23 -20.50 -7.71
C PRO A 113 7.70 -20.40 -7.75
N ILE A 114 6.98 -21.51 -7.64
CA ILE A 114 5.51 -21.53 -7.61
C ILE A 114 5.00 -20.81 -6.35
N ILE A 115 5.57 -21.14 -5.18
CA ILE A 115 5.24 -20.51 -3.90
C ILE A 115 5.58 -19.02 -3.94
N LEU A 116 6.72 -18.66 -4.53
CA LEU A 116 7.15 -17.27 -4.66
C LEU A 116 6.17 -16.47 -5.53
N ILE A 117 5.73 -17.02 -6.66
CA ILE A 117 4.74 -16.38 -7.55
C ILE A 117 3.39 -16.23 -6.84
N ILE A 118 2.85 -17.30 -6.25
CA ILE A 118 1.55 -17.28 -5.57
C ILE A 118 1.59 -16.33 -4.37
N GLY A 119 2.63 -16.43 -3.55
CA GLY A 119 2.86 -15.57 -2.39
C GLY A 119 2.93 -14.10 -2.81
N SER A 120 3.66 -13.80 -3.88
CA SER A 120 3.76 -12.43 -4.42
C SER A 120 2.40 -11.91 -4.89
N ILE A 121 1.61 -12.72 -5.60
CA ILE A 121 0.25 -12.34 -6.05
C ILE A 121 -0.65 -12.01 -4.84
N ILE A 122 -0.65 -12.87 -3.82
CA ILE A 122 -1.44 -12.66 -2.59
C ILE A 122 -1.01 -11.37 -1.88
N VAL A 123 0.29 -11.14 -1.75
CA VAL A 123 0.83 -9.92 -1.14
C VAL A 123 0.40 -8.69 -1.91
N ILE A 124 0.53 -8.69 -3.25
CA ILE A 124 0.13 -7.59 -4.12
C ILE A 124 -1.36 -7.27 -3.95
N TRP A 125 -2.21 -8.30 -3.94
CA TRP A 125 -3.66 -8.13 -3.76
C TRP A 125 -4.00 -7.56 -2.38
N LYS A 126 -3.31 -8.01 -1.32
CA LYS A 126 -3.68 -7.69 0.06
C LYS A 126 -3.06 -6.37 0.56
N LEU A 127 -1.85 -6.02 0.13
CA LEU A 127 -1.10 -4.85 0.60
C LEU A 127 -1.48 -3.55 -0.12
N SER A 128 -2.41 -3.61 -1.08
CA SER A 128 -2.64 -2.57 -2.08
C SER A 128 -1.40 -2.29 -2.91
N PHE A 129 -1.48 -2.58 -4.21
CA PHE A 129 -0.42 -2.39 -5.21
C PHE A 129 0.39 -1.08 -5.08
N ARG A 130 -0.25 -0.01 -4.59
CA ARG A 130 0.37 1.30 -4.36
C ARG A 130 1.46 1.31 -3.30
N TRP A 131 1.18 0.76 -2.11
CA TRP A 131 2.15 0.73 -1.02
C TRP A 131 3.26 -0.26 -1.31
N PHE A 132 2.91 -1.38 -1.94
CA PHE A 132 3.87 -2.36 -2.44
C PHE A 132 4.92 -1.70 -3.36
N LEU A 133 4.51 -0.93 -4.37
CA LEU A 133 5.44 -0.22 -5.27
C LEU A 133 6.38 0.74 -4.54
N ILE A 134 5.87 1.49 -3.55
CA ILE A 134 6.67 2.45 -2.80
C ILE A 134 7.70 1.73 -1.91
N ILE A 135 7.25 0.70 -1.17
CA ILE A 135 8.13 -0.08 -0.28
C ILE A 135 9.20 -0.82 -1.09
N LEU A 136 8.80 -1.47 -2.18
CA LEU A 136 9.73 -2.21 -3.04
C LEU A 136 10.74 -1.29 -3.73
N GLY A 137 10.29 -0.13 -4.23
CA GLY A 137 11.18 0.86 -4.84
C GLY A 137 12.19 1.41 -3.83
N LEU A 138 11.75 1.71 -2.60
CA LEU A 138 12.64 2.15 -1.52
C LEU A 138 13.64 1.05 -1.15
N LEU A 139 13.19 -0.21 -1.07
CA LEU A 139 14.02 -1.36 -0.77
C LEU A 139 15.13 -1.55 -1.82
N PHE A 140 14.82 -1.45 -3.11
CA PHE A 140 15.83 -1.58 -4.17
C PHE A 140 16.90 -0.48 -4.10
N ILE A 141 16.51 0.76 -3.79
CA ILE A 141 17.46 1.86 -3.60
C ILE A 141 18.35 1.60 -2.38
N LEU A 142 17.77 1.11 -1.27
CA LEU A 142 18.52 0.74 -0.08
C LEU A 142 19.50 -0.40 -0.35
N ILE A 143 19.05 -1.50 -0.95
CA ILE A 143 19.90 -2.66 -1.27
C ILE A 143 21.04 -2.25 -2.20
N SER A 144 20.77 -1.44 -3.23
CA SER A 144 21.81 -1.01 -4.17
C SER A 144 22.90 -0.14 -3.52
N ASN A 145 22.58 0.59 -2.45
CA ASN A 145 23.52 1.49 -1.78
C ASN A 145 24.21 0.84 -0.58
N LEU A 146 23.56 -0.09 0.11
CA LEU A 146 24.10 -0.74 1.31
C LEU A 146 24.85 -2.04 1.02
N THR A 147 24.65 -2.65 -0.14
CA THR A 147 25.16 -3.99 -0.44
C THR A 147 25.91 -3.98 -1.77
N ASP A 148 27.16 -4.42 -1.77
CA ASP A 148 27.94 -4.74 -2.98
C ASP A 148 27.50 -6.04 -3.66
N LEU A 149 26.35 -6.58 -3.25
CA LEU A 149 25.80 -7.85 -3.71
C LEU A 149 25.36 -7.83 -5.18
N VAL A 150 25.08 -6.64 -5.73
CA VAL A 150 24.53 -6.49 -7.09
C VAL A 150 25.60 -5.89 -7.99
N TYR A 151 26.02 -6.69 -8.98
CA TYR A 151 27.04 -6.33 -9.97
C TYR A 151 26.67 -5.04 -10.73
N GLU A 152 25.38 -4.89 -11.07
CA GLU A 152 24.85 -3.74 -11.78
C GLU A 152 24.03 -2.80 -10.88
N LYS A 153 24.72 -2.09 -9.97
CA LYS A 153 24.12 -1.10 -9.06
C LYS A 153 23.26 -0.05 -9.80
N GLY A 154 23.69 0.35 -11.00
CA GLY A 154 22.99 1.34 -11.82
C GLY A 154 21.58 0.90 -12.22
N LEU A 155 21.43 -0.35 -12.68
CA LEU A 155 20.13 -0.90 -13.07
C LEU A 155 19.20 -1.02 -11.86
N LEU A 156 19.67 -1.59 -10.75
CA LEU A 156 18.85 -1.79 -9.56
C LEU A 156 18.34 -0.46 -8.99
N THR A 157 19.22 0.54 -8.90
CA THR A 157 18.85 1.89 -8.44
C THR A 157 17.84 2.54 -9.37
N THR A 158 18.03 2.43 -10.69
CA THR A 158 17.12 3.02 -11.68
C THR A 158 15.72 2.41 -11.60
N ILE A 159 15.63 1.08 -11.52
CA ILE A 159 14.36 0.36 -11.34
C ILE A 159 13.68 0.79 -10.03
N GLY A 160 14.44 0.88 -8.94
CA GLY A 160 13.94 1.33 -7.64
C GLY A 160 13.31 2.72 -7.69
N ILE A 161 14.00 3.68 -8.32
CA ILE A 161 13.52 5.06 -8.49
C ILE A 161 12.21 5.08 -9.29
N ILE A 162 12.12 4.32 -10.37
CA ILE A 162 10.94 4.30 -11.24
C ILE A 162 9.73 3.73 -10.50
N MET A 163 9.89 2.61 -9.77
CA MET A 163 8.82 2.04 -8.97
C MET A 163 8.34 3.01 -7.89
N LEU A 164 9.27 3.72 -7.25
CA LEU A 164 8.96 4.73 -6.24
C LEU A 164 8.16 5.90 -6.84
N VAL A 165 8.56 6.43 -7.99
CA VAL A 165 7.85 7.52 -8.70
C VAL A 165 6.45 7.07 -9.13
N ILE A 166 6.30 5.89 -9.71
CA ILE A 166 4.99 5.35 -10.12
C ILE A 166 4.07 5.16 -8.89
N GLY A 167 4.61 4.61 -7.80
CA GLY A 167 3.89 4.45 -6.53
C GLY A 167 3.40 5.79 -5.97
N LEU A 168 4.26 6.81 -5.95
CA LEU A 168 3.93 8.18 -5.54
C LEU A 168 2.91 8.85 -6.46
N LEU A 169 3.01 8.67 -7.77
CA LEU A 169 2.03 9.20 -8.73
C LEU A 169 0.64 8.60 -8.51
N PHE A 170 0.55 7.29 -8.25
CA PHE A 170 -0.70 6.63 -7.89
C PHE A 170 -1.28 7.15 -6.57
N LEU A 171 -0.43 7.40 -5.57
CA LEU A 171 -0.84 8.00 -4.30
C LEU A 171 -1.39 9.43 -4.51
N TRP A 172 -0.73 10.21 -5.36
CA TRP A 172 -1.12 11.60 -5.61
C TRP A 172 -2.42 11.72 -6.42
N ARG A 173 -2.65 10.84 -7.42
CA ARG A 173 -3.90 10.80 -8.19
C ARG A 173 -5.13 10.60 -7.31
N ARG A 174 -5.04 9.73 -6.30
CA ARG A 174 -6.17 9.48 -5.38
C ARG A 174 -6.44 10.66 -4.46
N ARG A 175 -5.39 11.29 -3.91
CA ARG A 175 -5.58 12.51 -3.09
C ARG A 175 -6.26 13.64 -3.87
N ARG A 176 -6.06 13.71 -5.19
CA ARG A 176 -6.79 14.65 -6.06
C ARG A 176 -8.24 14.25 -6.30
N GLN A 177 -8.58 12.97 -6.33
CA GLN A 177 -9.99 12.52 -6.38
C GLN A 177 -10.73 12.82 -5.06
N GLU A 178 -10.05 12.70 -3.92
CA GLU A 178 -10.66 12.98 -2.60
C GLU A 178 -10.71 14.49 -2.28
N ARG A 179 -9.72 15.28 -2.71
CA ARG A 179 -9.73 16.75 -2.53
C ARG A 179 -10.45 17.51 -3.64
N GLY A 180 -10.62 16.90 -4.81
CA GLY A 180 -11.34 17.43 -5.97
C GLY A 180 -12.80 17.00 -6.01
N GLY A 181 -13.50 16.99 -4.86
CA GLY A 181 -14.93 16.72 -4.74
C GLY A 181 -15.84 17.78 -5.37
N GLY A 182 -15.54 18.18 -6.61
CA GLY A 182 -16.48 18.83 -7.50
C GLY A 182 -17.29 17.76 -8.24
N ILE A 183 -18.60 17.75 -8.01
CA ILE A 183 -19.64 17.18 -8.87
C ILE A 183 -19.42 15.68 -9.22
N GLY A 184 -19.50 14.79 -8.21
CA GLY A 184 -19.50 13.35 -8.49
C GLY A 184 -19.15 12.43 -7.33
N SER A 185 -18.92 12.94 -6.12
CA SER A 185 -18.67 12.07 -4.97
C SER A 185 -19.89 11.17 -4.67
N PRO A 186 -19.69 9.87 -4.40
CA PRO A 186 -20.74 8.95 -3.92
C PRO A 186 -21.47 9.44 -2.65
N GLY A 187 -20.91 10.44 -1.96
CA GLY A 187 -21.54 11.17 -0.86
C GLY A 187 -22.76 12.00 -1.26
N MET A 188 -22.88 12.48 -2.50
CA MET A 188 -24.08 13.18 -2.97
C MET A 188 -25.24 12.21 -3.14
N PHE A 189 -24.99 11.00 -3.67
CA PHE A 189 -25.99 9.93 -3.70
C PHE A 189 -26.37 9.43 -2.30
N ARG A 190 -25.43 9.41 -1.34
CA ARG A 190 -25.79 9.16 0.07
C ARG A 190 -26.66 10.27 0.65
N ARG A 191 -26.39 11.55 0.39
CA ARG A 191 -27.27 12.65 0.85
C ARG A 191 -28.67 12.61 0.21
N PHE A 192 -28.79 12.15 -1.04
CA PHE A 192 -30.09 11.95 -1.67
C PHE A 192 -30.83 10.70 -1.16
N ARG A 193 -30.12 9.61 -0.84
CA ARG A 193 -30.70 8.40 -0.23
C ARG A 193 -31.15 8.66 1.20
N ASP A 194 -30.36 9.40 1.97
CA ASP A 194 -30.63 9.76 3.36
C ASP A 194 -31.79 10.79 3.50
N SER A 195 -32.05 11.58 2.45
CA SER A 195 -33.18 12.52 2.41
C SER A 195 -34.54 11.86 2.14
N ARG A 196 -34.56 10.55 1.84
CA ARG A 196 -35.81 9.77 1.68
C ARG A 196 -36.23 9.04 2.95
N ASP A 197 -35.42 9.02 4.00
CA ASP A 197 -35.81 8.39 5.26
C ASP A 197 -36.73 9.33 6.08
N PRO A 198 -38.00 8.95 6.35
CA PRO A 198 -38.96 9.80 7.05
C PRO A 198 -38.52 10.17 8.48
N ARG A 199 -37.68 9.35 9.12
CA ARG A 199 -37.17 9.63 10.48
C ARG A 199 -36.27 10.87 10.51
N ASN A 200 -35.42 11.03 9.49
CA ASN A 200 -34.51 12.17 9.38
C ASN A 200 -35.24 13.47 8.98
N ARG A 201 -36.42 13.38 8.35
CA ARG A 201 -37.27 14.55 8.09
C ARG A 201 -37.84 15.14 9.38
N LEU A 202 -38.29 14.30 10.32
CA LEU A 202 -38.84 14.75 11.59
C LEU A 202 -37.79 15.46 12.45
N ALA A 203 -36.59 14.88 12.57
CA ALA A 203 -35.49 15.49 13.30
C ALA A 203 -35.10 16.88 12.73
N ARG A 204 -35.09 17.03 11.39
CA ARG A 204 -34.82 18.33 10.74
C ARG A 204 -35.93 19.34 10.96
N LEU A 205 -37.19 18.92 10.97
CA LEU A 205 -38.33 19.80 11.24
C LEU A 205 -38.32 20.28 12.70
N GLN A 206 -38.01 19.39 13.65
CA GLN A 206 -37.86 19.76 15.07
C GLN A 206 -36.70 20.75 15.26
N ALA A 207 -35.53 20.48 14.69
CA ALA A 207 -34.38 21.38 14.78
C ALA A 207 -34.67 22.75 14.12
N LYS A 208 -35.36 22.77 12.98
CA LYS A 208 -35.77 24.02 12.31
C LYS A 208 -36.82 24.79 13.12
N GLY A 209 -37.71 24.10 13.82
CA GLY A 209 -38.67 24.69 14.75
C GLY A 209 -37.98 25.38 15.92
N GLN A 210 -37.03 24.71 16.57
CA GLN A 210 -36.24 25.27 17.68
C GLN A 210 -35.45 26.51 17.27
N LEU A 211 -34.81 26.49 16.08
CA LEU A 211 -34.09 27.65 15.56
C LEU A 211 -35.00 28.86 15.28
N MET A 212 -36.23 28.62 14.83
CA MET A 212 -37.20 29.67 14.57
C MET A 212 -37.75 30.26 15.88
N GLN A 213 -37.95 29.45 16.91
CA GLN A 213 -38.33 29.91 18.26
C GLN A 213 -37.24 30.78 18.87
N GLY A 214 -35.98 30.31 18.89
CA GLY A 214 -34.86 31.11 19.43
C GLY A 214 -34.64 32.43 18.68
N LYS A 215 -34.86 32.46 17.35
CA LYS A 215 -34.83 33.72 16.57
C LYS A 215 -35.96 34.68 16.93
N ARG A 216 -37.15 34.19 17.30
CA ARG A 216 -38.28 35.02 17.73
C ARG A 216 -38.01 35.62 19.11
N GLU A 217 -37.49 34.83 20.04
CA GLU A 217 -37.10 35.30 21.38
C GLU A 217 -36.02 36.37 21.31
N MET A 218 -34.96 36.15 20.52
CA MET A 218 -33.92 37.17 20.31
C MET A 218 -34.47 38.48 19.71
N ARG A 219 -35.46 38.41 18.82
CA ARG A 219 -36.11 39.60 18.27
C ARG A 219 -36.99 40.31 19.31
N GLY A 220 -37.63 39.56 20.21
CA GLY A 220 -38.39 40.11 21.34
C GLY A 220 -37.49 40.85 22.33
N MET A 221 -36.41 40.21 22.77
CA MET A 221 -35.42 40.82 23.67
C MET A 221 -34.82 42.10 23.07
N LYS A 222 -34.45 42.08 21.78
CA LYS A 222 -33.94 43.29 21.09
C LYS A 222 -34.93 44.45 21.08
N LYS A 223 -36.24 44.20 21.10
CA LYS A 223 -37.26 45.26 21.18
C LYS A 223 -37.40 45.82 22.60
N GLN A 224 -37.27 44.98 23.63
CA GLN A 224 -37.29 45.43 25.03
C GLN A 224 -36.09 46.32 25.36
N PHE A 225 -34.87 45.87 25.00
CA PHE A 225 -33.64 46.68 25.18
C PHE A 225 -33.66 48.03 24.45
N ARG A 226 -34.51 48.18 23.42
CA ARG A 226 -34.65 49.44 22.67
C ARG A 226 -35.68 50.40 23.28
N LYS A 227 -36.51 49.95 24.23
CA LYS A 227 -37.47 50.78 24.97
C LYS A 227 -36.91 51.34 26.28
N GLU A 228 -35.86 50.74 26.81
CA GLU A 228 -35.20 51.15 28.06
C GLU A 228 -34.06 52.18 27.85
N ARG A 229 -33.78 52.55 26.60
CA ARG A 229 -32.90 53.68 26.24
C ARG A 229 -33.74 54.82 25.73
#